data_AF-X0UBT8-F1
#
_entry.id   AF-X0UBT8-F1
#
_cell.length_a   1.000
_cell.length_b   1.000
_cell.length_c   1.000
_cell.angle_alpha   90.00
_cell.angle_beta   90.00
_cell.angle_gamma   90.00
#
_symmetry.space_group_name_H-M   'P 1'
#
loop_
_entity.id
_entity.type
_entity.pdbx_description
1 polymer ?
#
loop_
_entity_poly.entity_id
_entity_poly.type
_entity_poly.pdbx_seq_one_letter_code
_entity_poly.pdbx_strand_id
1 'polypeptide(L)'
;LLEEGARIKAEIKKPLTISIPYESVPEVLKTIMVTLEKYGKISSFLLRVNPEKTAYLSTLLSPEEAGIYPLTLTTLNYKNQTVRKISGQLEVKKTETESLSIPWYQKNISLILNWFQSIWQKVRLLF
;
A
#
# COMPACT_ATOMS: atom_id res chain seq x y z
N LEU A 1 -4.17 20.09 -6.95
CA LEU A 1 -3.19 20.37 -5.88
C LEU A 1 -3.75 19.84 -4.57
N LEU A 2 -2.94 19.21 -3.71
CA LEU A 2 -3.39 18.91 -2.35
C LEU A 2 -3.65 20.25 -1.64
N GLU A 3 -4.88 20.42 -1.15
CA GLU A 3 -5.25 21.58 -0.34
C GLU A 3 -4.78 21.37 1.10
N GLU A 4 -4.56 22.48 1.81
CA GLU A 4 -4.20 22.44 3.22
C GLU A 4 -5.28 21.69 4.01
N GLY A 5 -4.88 20.69 4.80
CA GLY A 5 -5.80 19.85 5.56
C GLY A 5 -6.48 18.73 4.77
N ALA A 6 -6.09 18.50 3.51
CA ALA A 6 -6.66 17.42 2.69
C ALA A 6 -6.51 16.04 3.37
N ARG A 7 -7.59 15.24 3.28
CA ARG A 7 -7.65 13.86 3.78
C ARG A 7 -7.60 12.86 2.63
N ILE A 8 -6.56 12.05 2.60
CA ILE A 8 -6.35 10.98 1.60
C ILE A 8 -6.64 9.64 2.28
N LYS A 9 -7.31 8.71 1.59
CA LYS A 9 -7.61 7.37 2.11
C LYS A 9 -6.67 6.34 1.50
N ALA A 10 -6.20 5.40 2.31
CA ALA A 10 -5.39 4.26 1.89
C ALA A 10 -5.75 3.00 2.67
N GLU A 11 -5.24 1.87 2.22
CA GLU A 11 -5.43 0.56 2.84
C GLU A 11 -4.09 0.02 3.36
N ILE A 12 -4.13 -0.68 4.51
CA ILE A 12 -2.95 -1.39 5.03
C ILE A 12 -2.49 -2.44 4.01
N LYS A 13 -1.18 -2.68 3.90
CA LYS A 13 -0.56 -3.73 3.08
C LYS A 13 -0.76 -3.62 1.57
N LYS A 14 -1.40 -2.55 1.07
CA LYS A 14 -1.46 -2.22 -0.36
C LYS A 14 -0.52 -1.08 -0.70
N PRO A 15 0.39 -1.20 -1.69
CA PRO A 15 1.28 -0.13 -2.08
C PRO A 15 0.52 1.18 -2.34
N LEU A 16 1.05 2.29 -1.82
CA LEU A 16 0.46 3.62 -2.03
C LEU A 16 1.33 4.40 -3.02
N THR A 17 0.77 4.73 -4.17
CA THR A 17 1.44 5.61 -5.14
C THR A 17 0.95 7.03 -4.94
N ILE A 18 1.87 7.95 -4.64
CA ILE A 18 1.57 9.38 -4.67
C ILE A 18 1.98 9.91 -6.03
N SER A 19 1.03 10.56 -6.71
CA SER A 19 1.22 11.16 -8.02
C SER A 19 0.83 12.63 -7.99
N ILE A 20 1.74 13.48 -8.47
CA ILE A 20 1.50 14.90 -8.67
C ILE A 20 1.70 15.18 -10.16
N PRO A 21 0.70 15.73 -10.87
CA PRO A 21 0.84 16.09 -12.28
C PRO A 21 2.04 17.03 -12.49
N TYR A 22 2.82 16.79 -13.54
CA TYR A 22 4.05 17.54 -13.81
C TYR A 22 3.78 19.05 -13.89
N GLU A 23 2.78 19.46 -14.67
CA GLU A 23 2.36 20.86 -14.86
C GLU A 23 1.86 21.55 -13.59
N SER A 24 1.48 20.80 -12.55
CA SER A 24 1.08 21.39 -11.26
C SER A 24 2.27 21.92 -10.46
N VAL A 25 3.49 21.66 -10.92
CA VAL A 25 4.73 22.06 -10.28
C VAL A 25 5.62 22.76 -11.31
N PRO A 26 6.08 24.01 -11.06
CA PRO A 26 6.99 24.72 -11.96
C PRO A 26 8.24 23.90 -12.30
N GLU A 27 8.64 23.91 -13.58
CA GLU A 27 9.73 23.10 -14.17
C GLU A 27 11.11 23.28 -13.50
N VAL A 28 11.33 24.39 -12.80
CA VAL A 28 12.57 24.63 -12.06
C VAL A 28 12.87 23.46 -11.12
N LEU A 29 14.15 23.06 -11.04
CA LEU A 29 14.61 21.96 -10.20
C LEU A 29 13.94 22.02 -8.83
N LYS A 30 13.09 21.04 -8.56
CA LYS A 30 12.41 20.89 -7.28
C LYS A 30 12.56 19.48 -6.75
N THR A 31 13.02 19.38 -5.51
CA THR A 31 12.87 18.14 -4.76
C THR A 31 11.52 18.19 -4.06
N ILE A 32 10.68 17.21 -4.36
CA ILE A 32 9.40 17.03 -3.68
C ILE A 32 9.56 15.85 -2.73
N MET A 33 9.36 16.11 -1.45
CA MET A 33 9.43 15.11 -0.40
C MET A 33 8.05 14.96 0.24
N VAL A 34 7.65 13.72 0.46
CA VAL A 34 6.49 13.38 1.26
C VAL A 34 6.96 12.76 2.57
N THR A 35 6.43 13.26 3.68
CA THR A 35 6.69 12.74 5.01
C THR A 35 5.39 12.28 5.65
N LEU A 36 5.42 11.07 6.20
CA LEU A 36 4.37 10.50 7.06
C LEU A 36 4.91 10.38 8.48
N GLU A 37 4.11 10.76 9.47
CA GLU A 37 4.48 10.67 10.88
C GLU A 37 3.37 10.00 11.68
N LYS A 38 3.71 9.06 12.58
CA LYS A 38 2.77 8.51 13.58
C LYS A 38 3.53 7.93 14.76
N TYR A 39 3.13 8.34 15.98
CA TYR A 39 3.73 7.87 17.25
C TYR A 39 5.27 7.94 17.27
N GLY A 40 5.84 9.02 16.73
CA GLY A 40 7.30 9.21 16.65
C GLY A 40 8.01 8.41 15.54
N LYS A 41 7.31 7.55 14.80
CA LYS A 41 7.83 6.92 13.58
C LYS A 41 7.65 7.88 12.41
N ILE A 42 8.76 8.22 11.75
CA ILE A 42 8.80 9.12 10.59
C ILE A 42 9.26 8.33 9.37
N SER A 43 8.49 8.40 8.28
CA SER A 43 8.83 7.83 6.98
C SER A 43 8.82 8.93 5.92
N SER A 44 9.93 9.10 5.21
CA SER A 44 10.07 10.14 4.17
C SER A 44 10.44 9.55 2.82
N PHE A 45 9.84 10.10 1.77
CA PHE A 45 9.95 9.61 0.40
C PHE A 45 10.17 10.76 -0.55
N LEU A 46 11.11 10.60 -1.48
CA LEU A 46 11.31 11.54 -2.57
C LEU A 46 10.42 11.15 -3.74
N LEU A 47 9.76 12.14 -4.35
CA LEU A 47 9.04 11.96 -5.60
C LEU A 47 10.00 12.26 -6.75
N ARG A 48 10.02 11.35 -7.73
CA ARG A 48 10.82 11.46 -8.94
C ARG A 48 9.91 11.66 -10.13
N VAL A 49 10.34 12.50 -11.07
CA VAL A 49 9.66 12.62 -12.36
C VAL A 49 9.70 11.28 -13.10
N ASN A 50 8.57 10.86 -13.66
CA ASN A 50 8.51 9.67 -14.51
C ASN A 50 9.22 9.91 -15.86
N PRO A 51 9.59 8.86 -16.61
CA PRO A 51 10.33 9.00 -17.87
C PRO A 51 9.62 9.88 -18.91
N GLU A 52 8.29 9.85 -18.92
CA GLU A 52 7.44 10.61 -19.85
C GLU A 52 7.26 12.08 -19.43
N LYS A 53 7.75 12.48 -18.26
CA LYS A 53 7.56 13.83 -17.67
C LYS A 53 6.10 14.25 -17.54
N THR A 54 5.22 13.30 -17.22
CA THR A 54 3.79 13.56 -16.99
C THR A 54 3.44 13.68 -15.51
N ALA A 55 4.25 13.10 -14.62
CA ALA A 55 4.01 13.16 -13.18
C ALA A 55 5.29 13.00 -12.33
N TYR A 56 5.24 13.56 -11.12
CA TYR A 56 6.15 13.24 -10.02
C TYR A 56 5.55 12.10 -9.20
N LEU A 57 6.26 10.98 -9.11
CA LEU A 57 5.78 9.73 -8.53
C LEU A 57 6.69 9.24 -7.42
N SER A 58 6.09 8.61 -6.41
CA SER A 58 6.79 7.75 -5.46
C SER A 58 5.85 6.64 -5.00
N THR A 59 6.39 5.44 -4.84
CA THR A 59 5.66 4.29 -4.29
C THR A 59 6.09 4.09 -2.85
N LEU A 60 5.15 4.28 -1.93
CA LEU A 60 5.35 4.11 -0.50
C LEU A 60 4.97 2.68 -0.11
N LEU A 61 5.78 2.08 0.76
CA LEU A 61 5.33 0.94 1.54
C LEU A 61 4.21 1.43 2.45
N SER A 62 3.06 0.77 2.36
CA SER A 62 1.90 1.13 3.18
C SER A 62 2.22 1.00 4.65
N PRO A 63 1.73 1.92 5.51
CA PRO A 63 1.86 1.76 6.95
C PRO A 63 1.26 0.44 7.43
N GLU A 64 1.94 -0.24 8.36
CA GLU A 64 1.53 -1.56 8.88
C GLU A 64 0.27 -1.51 9.74
N GLU A 65 -0.10 -0.32 10.22
CA GLU A 65 -1.20 -0.11 11.15
C GLU A 65 -2.26 0.81 10.52
N ALA A 66 -3.53 0.53 10.82
CA ALA A 66 -4.59 1.49 10.53
C ALA A 66 -4.45 2.74 11.40
N GLY A 67 -4.96 3.86 10.91
CA GLY A 67 -5.05 5.11 11.65
C GLY A 67 -4.84 6.33 10.77
N ILE A 68 -4.79 7.49 11.42
CA ILE A 68 -4.56 8.77 10.76
C ILE A 68 -3.07 9.10 10.89
N TYR A 69 -2.44 9.35 9.75
CA TYR A 69 -1.04 9.74 9.64
C TYR A 69 -0.97 11.18 9.16
N PRO A 70 -0.47 12.12 9.97
CA PRO A 70 0.00 13.41 9.47
C PRO A 70 0.85 13.24 8.21
N LEU A 71 0.44 13.92 7.14
CA LEU A 71 1.11 13.95 5.85
C LEU A 71 1.66 15.35 5.63
N THR A 72 2.94 15.46 5.30
CA THR A 72 3.55 16.73 4.90
C THR A 72 4.18 16.60 3.54
N LEU A 73 3.76 17.43 2.60
CA LEU A 73 4.41 17.62 1.31
C LEU A 73 5.36 18.80 1.40
N THR A 74 6.65 18.55 1.26
CA THR A 74 7.69 19.58 1.24
C THR A 74 8.21 19.73 -0.18
N THR A 75 8.18 20.95 -0.70
CA THR A 75 8.79 21.30 -1.99
C THR A 75 9.97 22.23 -1.74
N LEU A 76 11.15 21.81 -2.18
CA LEU A 76 12.35 22.64 -2.20
C LEU A 76 12.55 23.16 -3.61
N ASN A 77 12.59 24.48 -3.79
CA ASN A 77 12.91 25.10 -5.06
C ASN A 77 14.37 25.57 -5.04
N TYR A 78 15.22 24.92 -5.84
CA TYR A 78 16.66 25.19 -5.86
C TYR A 78 16.98 26.59 -6.43
N LYS A 79 16.16 27.11 -7.35
CA LYS A 79 16.45 28.39 -8.01
C LYS A 79 16.32 29.58 -7.07
N ASN A 80 15.31 29.57 -6.21
CA ASN A 80 15.03 30.66 -5.28
C ASN A 80 15.35 30.29 -3.82
N GLN A 81 15.90 29.09 -3.58
CA GLN A 81 16.22 28.54 -2.25
C GLN A 81 15.03 28.56 -1.28
N THR A 82 13.80 28.46 -1.80
CA THR A 82 12.59 28.47 -0.96
C THR A 82 12.12 27.07 -0.63
N VAL A 83 11.62 26.92 0.59
CA VAL A 83 10.94 25.71 1.06
C VAL A 83 9.47 26.03 1.28
N ARG A 84 8.58 25.28 0.62
CA ARG A 84 7.14 25.35 0.87
C ARG A 84 6.64 24.02 1.39
N LYS A 85 5.86 24.06 2.46
CA LYS A 85 5.21 22.90 3.07
C LYS A 85 3.70 23.01 2.86
N ILE A 86 3.07 21.87 2.63
CA ILE A 86 1.61 21.70 2.60
C ILE A 86 1.31 20.52 3.52
N SER A 87 0.41 20.70 4.48
CA SER A 87 0.07 19.65 5.44
C SER A 87 -1.30 19.05 5.14
N GLY A 88 -1.46 17.77 5.45
CA GLY A 88 -2.66 16.99 5.25
C GLY A 88 -2.66 15.75 6.15
N GLN A 89 -3.58 14.83 5.87
CA GLN A 89 -3.76 13.60 6.64
C GLN A 89 -3.96 12.41 5.69
N LEU A 90 -3.26 11.31 5.96
CA LEU A 90 -3.48 10.02 5.32
C LEU A 90 -4.25 9.11 6.30
N GLU A 91 -5.50 8.80 5.99
CA GLU A 91 -6.34 7.84 6.71
C GLU A 91 -6.10 6.44 6.14
N VAL A 92 -5.41 5.59 6.91
CA VAL A 92 -5.16 4.19 6.57
C VAL A 92 -6.21 3.31 7.24
N LYS A 93 -6.99 2.58 6.44
CA LYS A 93 -8.00 1.65 6.91
C LYS A 93 -7.50 0.21 6.84
N LYS A 94 -7.91 -0.61 7.80
CA LYS A 94 -7.71 -2.05 7.70
C LYS A 94 -8.41 -2.53 6.43
N THR A 95 -7.69 -3.23 5.57
CA THR A 95 -8.35 -4.11 4.62
C THR A 95 -9.10 -5.14 5.46
N GLU A 96 -10.41 -5.25 5.25
CA GLU A 96 -11.13 -6.45 5.63
C GLU A 96 -10.50 -7.56 4.80
N THR A 97 -9.49 -8.23 5.37
CA THR A 97 -9.07 -9.51 4.83
C THR A 97 -10.32 -10.35 4.87
N GLU A 98 -10.93 -10.61 3.72
CA GLU A 98 -11.89 -11.68 3.58
C GLU A 98 -11.24 -12.88 4.28
N SER A 99 -11.77 -13.23 5.45
CA SER A 99 -11.37 -14.47 6.09
C SER A 99 -11.66 -15.52 5.02
N LEU A 100 -10.62 -16.17 4.49
CA LEU A 100 -10.82 -17.33 3.64
C LEU A 100 -11.59 -18.34 4.50
N SER A 101 -12.91 -18.32 4.39
CA SER A 101 -13.80 -19.25 5.05
C SER A 101 -13.47 -20.60 4.45
N ILE A 102 -12.75 -21.39 5.25
CA ILE A 102 -12.52 -22.84 5.18
C ILE A 102 -12.67 -23.46 3.77
N PRO A 103 -11.57 -23.85 3.10
CA PRO A 103 -11.61 -24.23 1.69
C PRO A 103 -12.35 -25.55 1.40
N TRP A 104 -12.92 -25.64 0.19
CA TRP A 104 -13.68 -26.77 -0.37
C TRP A 104 -13.03 -28.17 -0.27
N TYR A 105 -11.73 -28.27 0.04
CA TYR A 105 -11.00 -29.54 0.12
C TYR A 105 -11.35 -30.37 1.37
N GLN A 106 -11.87 -29.76 2.45
CA GLN A 106 -12.26 -30.54 3.64
C GLN A 106 -13.41 -31.52 3.37
N LYS A 107 -14.23 -31.26 2.34
CA LYS A 107 -15.30 -32.17 1.92
C LYS A 107 -14.79 -33.38 1.11
N ASN A 108 -13.62 -33.26 0.47
CA ASN A 108 -13.06 -34.29 -0.41
C ASN A 108 -12.04 -35.20 0.29
N ILE A 109 -11.42 -34.76 1.38
CA ILE A 109 -10.46 -35.58 2.14
C ILE A 109 -11.14 -36.83 2.75
N SER A 110 -12.36 -36.70 3.26
CA SER A 110 -13.12 -37.85 3.78
C SER A 110 -13.49 -38.86 2.68
N LEU A 111 -13.80 -38.38 1.48
CA LEU A 111 -14.10 -39.23 0.32
C LEU A 111 -12.86 -39.98 -0.17
N ILE A 112 -11.71 -39.30 -0.24
CA ILE A 112 -10.43 -39.91 -0.63
C ILE A 112 -9.96 -40.92 0.42
N LEU A 113 -10.07 -40.60 1.72
CA LEU A 113 -9.73 -41.52 2.81
C LEU A 113 -10.63 -42.76 2.82
N ASN A 114 -11.94 -42.59 2.64
CA ASN A 114 -12.87 -43.72 2.59
C ASN A 114 -12.64 -44.61 1.36
N TRP A 115 -12.29 -44.01 0.21
CA TRP A 115 -11.92 -44.75 -0.99
C TRP A 115 -10.61 -45.53 -0.80
N PHE A 116 -9.58 -44.92 -0.20
CA PHE A 116 -8.32 -45.60 0.14
C PHE A 116 -8.53 -46.75 1.14
N GLN A 117 -9.36 -46.56 2.17
CA GLN A 117 -9.71 -47.63 3.12
C GLN A 117 -10.44 -48.78 2.43
N SER A 118 -11.38 -48.48 1.52
CA SER A 118 -12.10 -49.50 0.77
C SER A 118 -11.19 -50.32 -0.15
N ILE A 119 -10.19 -49.68 -0.77
CA ILE A 119 -9.21 -50.36 -1.61
C ILE A 119 -8.30 -51.26 -0.76
N TRP A 120 -7.80 -50.75 0.38
CA TRP A 120 -6.93 -51.51 1.26
C TRP A 120 -7.61 -52.76 1.84
N GLN A 121 -8.90 -52.68 2.19
CA GLN A 121 -9.69 -53.84 2.64
C GLN A 121 -9.83 -54.91 1.55
N LYS A 122 -10.03 -54.51 0.28
CA LYS A 122 -10.16 -55.46 -0.83
C LYS A 122 -8.84 -56.19 -1.14
N VAL A 123 -7.71 -55.49 -1.05
CA VAL A 123 -6.38 -56.10 -1.26
C VAL A 123 -6.03 -57.06 -0.13
N ARG A 124 -6.40 -56.74 1.11
CA ARG A 124 -6.17 -57.61 2.28
C ARG A 124 -6.93 -58.94 2.25
N LEU A 125 -7.99 -59.07 1.43
CA LEU A 125 -8.75 -60.32 1.29
C LEU A 125 -8.19 -61.25 0.20
N LEU A 126 -7.18 -60.80 -0.54
CA LEU A 126 -6.54 -61.54 -1.63
C LEU A 126 -5.16 -62.12 -1.25
N PHE A 127 -4.74 -61.92 0.01
CA PHE A 127 -3.55 -62.51 0.65
C PHE A 127 -3.92 -63.01 2.04
#